data_AF-A0A3N5AVI4-F1
#
_entry.id   AF-A0A3N5AVI4-F1
#
_cell.length_a   1.000
_cell.length_b   1.000
_cell.length_c   1.000
_cell.angle_alpha   90.00
_cell.angle_beta   90.00
_cell.angle_gamma   90.00
#
_symmetry.space_group_name_H-M   'P 1'
#
loop_
_entity.id
_entity.type
_entity.pdbx_description
1 polymer ?
#
loop_
_entity_poly.entity_id
_entity_poly.type
_entity_poly.pdbx_seq_one_letter_code
_entity_poly.pdbx_strand_id
1 'polypeptide(L)'
;MGAWDDLGMPRSSNDQPPSFYVIDGAWPHAVLAADAPVSAYYGQHLARNLERAMTSTGHTLRSLGEVTGLTHSTISRVVNGKVMPDLGTLARLEAAFGFQLWPGPAALPPQSPQV
;
A
#
# COMPACT_ATOMS: atom_id res chain seq x y z
N MET A 1 -6.83 4.91 -36.58
CA MET A 1 -5.92 5.76 -35.79
C MET A 1 -6.76 6.76 -35.02
N GLY A 2 -6.92 6.77 -33.72
CA GLY A 2 -6.72 5.81 -32.63
C GLY A 2 -7.59 6.36 -31.50
N ALA A 3 -8.72 5.70 -31.21
CA ALA A 3 -9.72 6.16 -30.24
C ALA A 3 -9.37 5.68 -28.81
N TRP A 4 -8.07 5.63 -28.48
CA TRP A 4 -7.57 4.98 -27.27
C TRP A 4 -6.77 5.92 -26.35
N ASP A 5 -6.45 7.13 -26.80
CA ASP A 5 -5.58 8.06 -26.05
C ASP A 5 -6.32 8.87 -24.95
N ASP A 6 -7.66 8.89 -24.96
CA ASP A 6 -8.49 9.67 -24.01
C ASP A 6 -9.23 8.85 -22.95
N LEU A 7 -9.13 7.52 -22.98
CA LEU A 7 -9.59 6.67 -21.89
C LEU A 7 -8.42 6.46 -20.94
N GLY A 8 -8.06 7.51 -20.20
CA GLY A 8 -7.13 7.39 -19.07
C GLY A 8 -7.52 6.15 -18.28
N MET A 9 -6.59 5.18 -18.21
CA MET A 9 -6.83 3.88 -17.56
C MET A 9 -7.66 4.11 -16.31
N PRO A 10 -8.87 3.49 -16.20
CA PRO A 10 -9.65 3.58 -14.98
C PRO A 10 -8.70 3.23 -13.83
N ARG A 11 -8.49 4.17 -12.90
CA ARG A 11 -7.66 3.90 -11.73
C ARG A 11 -8.25 2.64 -11.08
N SER A 12 -7.42 1.61 -11.00
CA SER A 12 -7.71 0.23 -10.55
C SER A 12 -8.83 0.12 -9.52
N SER A 13 -9.82 -0.75 -9.80
CA SER A 13 -10.97 -1.19 -8.98
C SER A 13 -11.71 -0.10 -8.19
N ASN A 14 -13.04 -0.16 -8.16
CA ASN A 14 -13.87 0.69 -7.26
C ASN A 14 -13.63 0.39 -5.76
N ASP A 15 -12.48 -0.18 -5.40
CA ASP A 15 -12.14 -0.51 -4.03
C ASP A 15 -11.97 0.79 -3.23
N GLN A 16 -12.59 0.81 -2.05
CA GLN A 16 -12.30 1.84 -1.06
C GLN A 16 -10.84 1.77 -0.60
N PRO A 17 -10.30 2.84 0.01
CA PRO A 17 -8.96 2.81 0.60
C PRO A 17 -8.78 1.62 1.55
N PRO A 18 -7.59 1.00 1.65
CA PRO A 18 -7.38 -0.18 2.47
C PRO A 18 -7.86 -0.06 3.93
N SER A 19 -7.68 1.11 4.56
CA SER A 19 -8.13 1.37 5.94
C SER A 19 -9.66 1.40 6.11
N PHE A 20 -10.43 1.50 5.03
CA PHE A 20 -11.89 1.46 5.08
C PHE A 20 -12.42 0.09 5.53
N TYR A 21 -11.71 -0.98 5.21
CA TYR A 21 -12.15 -2.34 5.50
C TYR A 21 -11.79 -2.83 6.90
N VAL A 22 -11.31 -1.95 7.78
CA VAL A 22 -11.01 -2.29 9.18
C VAL A 22 -12.31 -2.52 9.95
N ILE A 23 -12.41 -3.67 10.63
CA ILE A 23 -13.55 -4.02 11.49
C ILE A 23 -13.19 -4.07 12.98
N ASP A 24 -11.91 -4.24 13.31
CA ASP A 24 -11.41 -4.26 14.68
C ASP A 24 -9.92 -3.87 14.76
N GLY A 25 -9.51 -3.31 15.90
CA GLY A 25 -8.14 -2.87 16.16
C GLY A 25 -7.72 -1.59 15.43
N ALA A 26 -6.42 -1.30 15.46
CA ALA A 26 -5.84 -0.08 14.90
C ALA A 26 -5.02 -0.38 13.65
N TRP A 27 -5.23 0.40 12.59
CA TRP A 27 -4.40 0.35 11.40
C TRP A 27 -2.91 0.64 11.74
N PRO A 28 -1.92 -0.03 11.10
CA PRO A 28 -2.06 -1.10 10.11
C PRO A 28 -2.15 -2.51 10.73
N HIS A 29 -2.22 -2.64 12.06
CA HIS A 29 -2.32 -3.92 12.79
C HIS A 29 -3.76 -4.38 13.06
N ALA A 30 -4.71 -3.93 12.22
CA ALA A 30 -6.13 -4.17 12.37
C ALA A 30 -6.60 -5.48 11.74
N VAL A 31 -7.77 -5.95 12.16
CA VAL A 31 -8.54 -7.00 11.47
C VAL A 31 -9.33 -6.36 10.34
N LEU A 32 -9.27 -6.96 9.15
CA LEU A 32 -10.06 -6.54 7.99
C LEU A 32 -11.34 -7.38 7.85
N ALA A 33 -12.37 -6.81 7.23
CA ALA A 33 -13.58 -7.52 6.85
C ALA A 33 -13.24 -8.77 6.01
N ALA A 34 -13.96 -9.86 6.24
CA ALA A 34 -13.69 -11.13 5.55
C ALA A 34 -13.85 -11.04 4.03
N ASP A 35 -14.74 -10.15 3.56
CA ASP A 35 -15.01 -9.85 2.15
C ASP A 35 -14.19 -8.67 1.61
N ALA A 36 -13.21 -8.16 2.37
CA ALA A 36 -12.32 -7.11 1.89
C ALA A 36 -11.59 -7.56 0.61
N PRO A 37 -11.41 -6.66 -0.37
CA PRO A 37 -10.71 -7.00 -1.59
C PRO A 37 -9.24 -7.33 -1.30
N VAL A 38 -8.64 -8.11 -2.20
CA VAL A 38 -7.21 -8.48 -2.19
C VAL A 38 -6.30 -7.25 -2.02
N SER A 39 -6.70 -6.12 -2.62
CA SER A 39 -6.00 -4.83 -2.49
C SER A 39 -5.93 -4.33 -1.04
N ALA A 40 -6.96 -4.53 -0.21
CA ALA A 40 -6.95 -4.11 1.19
C ALA A 40 -5.91 -4.88 2.02
N TYR A 41 -5.82 -6.19 1.83
CA TYR A 41 -4.82 -7.04 2.48
C TYR A 41 -3.40 -6.63 2.08
N TYR A 42 -3.13 -6.45 0.78
CA TYR A 42 -1.84 -5.96 0.32
C TYR A 42 -1.51 -4.57 0.85
N GLY A 43 -2.49 -3.67 0.89
CA GLY A 43 -2.32 -2.33 1.41
C GLY A 43 -1.93 -2.33 2.89
N GLN A 44 -2.56 -3.21 3.68
CA GLN A 44 -2.24 -3.36 5.10
C GLN A 44 -0.82 -3.89 5.32
N HIS A 45 -0.44 -4.93 4.58
CA HIS A 45 0.90 -5.49 4.68
C HIS A 45 1.98 -4.52 4.19
N LEU A 46 1.73 -3.80 3.09
CA LEU A 46 2.63 -2.75 2.60
C LEU A 46 2.81 -1.63 3.64
N ALA A 47 1.71 -1.18 4.28
CA ALA A 47 1.79 -0.18 5.34
C ALA A 47 2.64 -0.65 6.53
N ARG A 48 2.46 -1.89 6.98
CA ARG A 48 3.30 -2.50 8.04
C ARG A 48 4.78 -2.56 7.64
N ASN A 49 5.07 -2.98 6.42
CA ASN A 49 6.44 -3.07 5.92
C ASN A 49 7.09 -1.69 5.82
N LEU A 50 6.35 -0.68 5.34
CA LEU A 50 6.83 0.69 5.24
C LEU A 50 7.07 1.32 6.63
N GLU A 51 6.16 1.13 7.58
CA GLU A 51 6.32 1.60 8.97
C GLU A 51 7.55 0.99 9.63
N ARG A 52 7.75 -0.33 9.46
CA ARG A 52 8.94 -1.04 9.97
C ARG A 52 10.21 -0.55 9.31
N ALA A 53 10.22 -0.37 7.99
CA ALA A 53 11.37 0.14 7.24
C ALA A 53 11.75 1.54 7.68
N MET A 54 10.77 2.44 7.85
CA MET A 54 11.00 3.80 8.36
C MET A 54 11.59 3.78 9.76
N THR A 55 11.02 2.96 10.65
CA THR A 55 11.48 2.86 12.05
C THR A 55 12.90 2.30 12.13
N SER A 56 13.21 1.23 11.40
CA SER A 56 14.52 0.56 11.46
C SER A 56 15.65 1.37 10.83
N THR A 57 15.33 2.24 9.86
CA THR A 57 16.30 3.11 9.18
C THR A 57 16.37 4.52 9.76
N GLY A 58 15.49 4.87 10.70
CA GLY A 58 15.41 6.21 11.27
C GLY A 58 14.81 7.27 10.34
N HIS A 59 14.15 6.84 9.25
CA HIS A 59 13.52 7.77 8.32
C HIS A 59 12.21 8.34 8.89
N THR A 60 12.14 9.68 8.92
CA THR A 60 10.88 10.40 9.06
C THR A 60 10.16 10.50 7.70
N LEU A 61 8.87 10.86 7.72
CA LEU A 61 8.12 11.14 6.48
C LEU A 61 8.80 12.22 5.61
N ARG A 62 9.41 13.22 6.25
CA ARG A 62 10.11 14.31 5.56
C ARG A 62 11.39 13.80 4.90
N SER A 63 12.28 13.17 5.69
CA SER A 63 13.55 12.66 5.17
C SER A 63 13.35 11.62 4.08
N LEU A 64 12.32 10.76 4.21
CA LEU A 64 12.02 9.78 3.17
C LEU A 64 11.49 10.45 1.90
N GLY A 65 10.69 11.51 2.02
CA GLY A 65 10.24 12.33 0.89
C GLY A 65 11.41 12.97 0.13
N GLU A 66 12.41 13.49 0.85
CA GLU A 66 13.62 14.08 0.28
C GLU A 66 14.43 13.06 -0.53
N VAL A 67 14.59 11.83 -0.02
CA VAL A 67 15.37 10.77 -0.70
C VAL A 67 14.62 10.16 -1.90
N THR A 68 13.29 10.02 -1.80
CA THR A 68 12.47 9.35 -2.83
C THR A 68 11.95 10.30 -3.91
N GLY A 69 11.98 11.61 -3.64
CA GLY A 69 11.29 12.65 -4.41
C GLY A 69 9.76 12.61 -4.26
N LEU A 70 9.23 11.87 -3.28
CA LEU A 70 7.80 11.81 -2.98
C LEU A 70 7.41 12.91 -1.99
N THR A 71 6.16 13.36 -2.03
CA THR A 71 5.66 14.25 -0.98
C THR A 71 5.46 13.49 0.33
N HIS A 72 5.76 14.15 1.46
CA HIS A 72 5.47 13.58 2.79
C HIS A 72 3.99 13.19 2.95
N SER A 73 3.08 13.92 2.28
CA SER A 73 1.64 13.63 2.29
C SER A 73 1.31 12.34 1.55
N THR A 74 2.00 12.03 0.45
CA THR A 74 1.84 10.76 -0.28
C THR A 74 2.28 9.60 0.61
N ILE A 75 3.48 9.70 1.20
CA ILE A 75 4.01 8.66 2.10
C ILE A 75 3.07 8.46 3.29
N SER A 76 2.63 9.55 3.93
CA SER A 76 1.69 9.50 5.05
C SER A 76 0.38 8.79 4.68
N ARG A 77 -0.19 9.09 3.50
CA ARG A 77 -1.43 8.43 3.04
C ARG A 77 -1.24 6.94 2.81
N VAL A 78 -0.07 6.51 2.31
CA VAL A 78 0.25 5.08 2.15
C VAL A 78 0.35 4.39 3.50
N VAL A 79 1.16 4.93 4.43
CA VAL A 79 1.33 4.38 5.79
C VAL A 79 -0.02 4.27 6.51
N ASN A 80 -0.89 5.27 6.36
CA ASN A 80 -2.21 5.30 6.99
C ASN A 80 -3.32 4.56 6.21
N GLY A 81 -2.98 3.82 5.15
CA GLY A 81 -3.95 3.03 4.37
C GLY A 81 -5.04 3.87 3.70
N LYS A 82 -4.74 5.14 3.39
CA LYS A 82 -5.65 6.09 2.74
C LYS A 82 -5.56 6.04 1.21
N VAL A 83 -4.56 5.37 0.68
CA VAL A 83 -4.38 5.08 -0.74
C VAL A 83 -3.67 3.75 -0.94
N MET A 84 -3.92 3.13 -2.08
CA MET A 84 -2.97 2.19 -2.68
C MET A 84 -1.95 3.00 -3.49
N PRO A 85 -0.64 2.90 -3.22
CA PRO A 85 0.35 3.53 -4.07
C PRO A 85 0.37 2.89 -5.46
N ASP A 86 0.76 3.66 -6.47
CA ASP A 86 1.08 3.11 -7.78
C ASP A 86 2.47 2.44 -7.79
N LEU A 87 2.77 1.72 -8.87
CA LEU A 87 4.05 1.04 -9.04
C LEU A 87 5.24 2.01 -9.02
N GLY A 88 5.06 3.24 -9.50
CA GLY A 88 6.13 4.25 -9.48
C GLY A 88 6.49 4.68 -8.06
N THR A 89 5.48 4.85 -7.20
CA THR A 89 5.65 5.15 -5.77
C THR A 89 6.34 3.98 -5.06
N LEU A 90 5.88 2.75 -5.30
CA LEU A 90 6.49 1.54 -4.73
C LEU A 90 7.96 1.42 -5.12
N ALA A 91 8.28 1.53 -6.41
CA ALA A 91 9.64 1.40 -6.92
C ALA A 91 10.59 2.46 -6.33
N ARG A 92 10.15 3.71 -6.17
CA ARG A 92 10.95 4.76 -5.53
C ARG A 92 11.24 4.46 -4.07
N LEU A 93 10.25 3.95 -3.33
CA LEU A 93 10.43 3.55 -1.94
C LEU A 93 11.43 2.39 -1.83
N GLU A 94 11.24 1.32 -2.60
CA GLU A 94 12.14 0.15 -2.59
C GLU A 94 13.56 0.50 -3.02
N ALA A 95 13.72 1.38 -4.02
CA ALA A 95 15.04 1.88 -4.42
C ALA A 95 15.72 2.70 -3.31
N ALA A 96 14.98 3.52 -2.56
CA ALA A 96 15.53 4.29 -1.45
C ALA A 96 15.94 3.41 -0.26
N PHE A 97 15.20 2.34 0.01
CA PHE A 97 15.52 1.41 1.10
C PHE A 97 16.54 0.34 0.70
N GLY A 98 16.67 0.02 -0.59
CA GLY A 98 17.53 -1.07 -1.08
C GLY A 98 16.96 -2.47 -0.82
N PHE A 99 15.68 -2.59 -0.47
CA PHE A 99 15.01 -3.87 -0.24
C PHE A 99 13.52 -3.80 -0.58
N GLN A 100 12.91 -4.98 -0.75
CA GLN A 100 11.51 -5.14 -1.11
C GLN A 100 10.57 -4.74 0.04
N LEU A 101 9.60 -3.88 -0.26
CA LEU A 101 8.47 -3.52 0.60
C LEU A 101 7.20 -4.26 0.20
N TRP A 102 7.04 -4.58 -1.09
CA TRP A 102 5.90 -5.34 -1.57
C TRP A 102 5.81 -6.67 -0.82
N PRO A 103 4.68 -7.01 -0.20
CA PRO A 103 4.63 -8.17 0.69
C PRO A 103 4.52 -9.50 -0.09
N GLY A 104 4.26 -9.46 -1.40
CA GLY A 104 4.13 -10.64 -2.24
C GLY A 104 2.90 -11.50 -1.91
N PRO A 105 2.61 -12.57 -2.69
CA PRO A 105 1.39 -13.37 -2.56
C PRO A 105 1.16 -14.00 -1.17
N ALA A 106 2.22 -14.20 -0.38
CA ALA A 106 2.12 -14.73 0.98
C ALA A 106 1.41 -13.78 1.97
N ALA A 107 1.14 -12.53 1.57
CA ALA A 107 0.40 -11.55 2.36
C ALA A 107 -1.11 -11.82 2.45
N LEU A 108 -1.64 -12.70 1.61
CA LEU A 108 -3.05 -13.02 1.62
C LEU A 108 -3.36 -14.00 2.75
N PRO A 109 -4.55 -13.86 3.39
CA PRO A 109 -5.00 -14.88 4.32
C PRO A 109 -5.06 -16.24 3.58
N PRO A 110 -4.76 -17.35 4.26
CA PRO A 110 -4.87 -18.67 3.67
C PRO A 110 -6.30 -18.84 3.15
N GLN A 111 -6.42 -19.21 1.87
CA GLN A 111 -7.73 -19.49 1.28
C GLN A 111 -8.34 -20.66 2.06
N SER A 112 -9.52 -20.45 2.64
CA SER A 112 -10.25 -21.55 3.26
C SER A 112 -10.53 -22.58 2.16
N PRO A 113 -10.21 -23.87 2.35
CA PRO A 113 -10.56 -24.89 1.37
C PRO A 113 -12.07 -24.84 1.15
N GLN A 114 -12.48 -24.67 -0.10
CA GLN A 114 -13.87 -24.80 -0.50
C GLN A 114 -14.28 -26.24 -0.21
N VAL A 115 -15.10 -26.43 0.82
CA VAL A 115 -15.77 -27.71 1.15
C VAL A 115 -17.02 -27.89 0.33
#